data_AF-Q0I931-F1
#
_entry.id   AF-Q0I931-F1
#
_cell.length_a   1.000
_cell.length_b   1.000
_cell.length_c   1.000
_cell.angle_alpha   90.00
_cell.angle_beta   90.00
_cell.angle_gamma   90.00
#
_symmetry.space_group_name_H-M   'P 1'
#
loop_
_entity.id
_entity.type
_entity.pdbx_description
1 polymer ?
#
loop_
_entity_poly.entity_id
_entity_poly.type
_entity_poly.pdbx_seq_one_letter_code
_entity_poly.pdbx_strand_id
1 'polypeptide(L)' 'MTECELLTRIMNKLGAKMSINRYVISSKKDENLIKQASNDLSEQTKNYRAAKEQYKKANCKSIWDK' A
#
# COMPACT_ATOMS: atom_id res chain seq x y z
N MET A 1 -17.49 7.93 -10.01
CA MET A 1 -16.56 7.22 -9.12
C MET A 1 -16.90 7.63 -7.71
N THR A 2 -17.22 6.68 -6.83
CA THR A 2 -17.54 6.98 -5.43
C THR A 2 -16.25 7.13 -4.61
N GLU A 3 -16.35 7.78 -3.44
CA GLU A 3 -15.22 7.91 -2.51
C GLU A 3 -14.64 6.53 -2.13
N CYS A 4 -15.51 5.55 -1.87
CA CYS A 4 -15.09 4.19 -1.57
C CYS A 4 -14.35 3.51 -2.73
N GLU A 5 -14.82 3.67 -3.98
CA GLU A 5 -14.12 3.15 -5.16
C GLU A 5 -12.73 3.78 -5.32
N LEU A 6 -12.62 5.09 -5.07
CA LEU A 6 -11.35 5.79 -5.13
C LEU A 6 -10.38 5.27 -4.06
N LEU A 7 -10.83 5.15 -2.81
CA LEU A 7 -10.02 4.65 -1.70
C LEU A 7 -9.59 3.20 -1.92
N THR A 8 -10.49 2.32 -2.42
CA THR A 8 -10.14 0.96 -2.80
C THR A 8 -9.05 0.94 -3.88
N ARG A 9 -9.15 1.77 -4.93
CA ARG A 9 -8.13 1.86 -5.98
C ARG A 9 -6.78 2.33 -5.44
N ILE A 10 -6.78 3.32 -4.55
CA ILE A 10 -5.56 3.81 -3.89
C ILE A 10 -4.92 2.70 -3.06
N MET A 11 -5.70 2.01 -2.22
CA MET A 11 -5.22 0.91 -1.39
C MET A 11 -4.65 -0.23 -2.23
N ASN A 12 -5.31 -0.62 -3.32
CA ASN A 12 -4.83 -1.67 -4.23
C ASN A 12 -3.51 -1.28 -4.90
N LYS A 13 -3.40 -0.03 -5.38
CA LYS A 13 -2.17 0.49 -6.00
C LYS A 13 -1.00 0.52 -5.01
N LEU A 14 -1.26 0.92 -3.76
CA LEU A 14 -0.28 0.88 -2.69
C LEU A 14 0.15 -0.57 -2.38
N GLY A 15 -0.81 -1.49 -2.23
CA GLY A 15 -0.53 -2.90 -1.98
C GLY A 15 0.35 -3.55 -3.05
N ALA A 16 0.09 -3.27 -4.32
CA ALA A 16 0.91 -3.76 -5.44
C ALA A 16 2.35 -3.22 -5.38
N LYS A 17 2.53 -1.90 -5.17
CA LYS A 17 3.86 -1.29 -5.02
C LYS A 17 4.62 -1.85 -3.82
N MET A 18 3.94 -2.05 -2.69
CA MET A 18 4.53 -2.64 -1.49
C MET A 18 5.01 -4.07 -1.75
N SER A 19 4.24 -4.87 -2.50
CA SER A 19 4.63 -6.22 -2.89
C SER A 19 5.90 -6.22 -3.75
N ILE A 20 6.00 -5.31 -4.72
CA ILE A 20 7.21 -5.14 -5.55
C ILE A 20 8.42 -4.77 -4.69
N ASN A 21 8.26 -3.81 -3.78
CA ASN A 21 9.37 -3.40 -2.90
C ASN A 21 9.82 -4.54 -1.98
N ARG A 22 8.89 -5.33 -1.43
CA ARG A 22 9.23 -6.54 -0.65
C ARG A 22 10.00 -7.56 -1.48
N TYR A 23 9.62 -7.76 -2.74
CA TYR A 23 10.36 -8.62 -3.67
C TYR A 23 11.78 -8.09 -3.94
N VAL A 24 11.94 -6.78 -4.16
CA VAL A 24 13.26 -6.17 -4.36
C VAL A 24 14.15 -6.40 -3.13
N ILE A 25 13.63 -6.16 -1.93
CA ILE A 25 14.35 -6.35 -0.67
C ILE A 25 14.79 -7.81 -0.49
N SER A 26 13.94 -8.78 -0.84
CA SER A 26 14.24 -10.20 -0.63
C SER A 26 15.11 -10.83 -1.72
N SER A 27 15.11 -10.27 -2.94
CA SER A 27 15.61 -10.97 -4.13
C SER A 27 16.78 -10.29 -4.83
N LYS A 28 17.08 -9.03 -4.49
CA LYS A 28 18.21 -8.29 -5.09
C LYS A 28 19.40 -8.25 -4.13
N LYS A 29 20.60 -8.07 -4.69
CA LYS A 29 21.86 -7.93 -3.94
C LYS A 29 22.41 -6.50 -3.94
N ASP A 30 21.80 -5.61 -4.73
CA ASP A 30 22.20 -4.21 -4.80
C ASP A 30 21.70 -3.48 -3.55
N GLU A 31 22.62 -3.09 -2.68
CA GLU A 31 22.32 -2.44 -1.40
C GLU A 31 21.61 -1.10 -1.57
N ASN A 32 21.91 -0.34 -2.63
CA ASN A 32 21.24 0.94 -2.91
C ASN A 32 19.78 0.72 -3.29
N LEU A 33 19.51 -0.27 -4.15
CA LEU A 33 18.15 -0.66 -4.52
C LEU A 33 17.36 -1.19 -3.33
N ILE A 34 17.99 -2.01 -2.48
CA ILE A 34 17.35 -2.54 -1.26
C ILE A 34 17.03 -1.39 -0.28
N LYS A 35 17.94 -0.45 -0.08
CA LYS A 35 17.74 0.71 0.79
C LYS A 35 16.61 1.60 0.28
N GLN A 36 16.58 1.89 -1.02
CA GLN A 36 15.50 2.65 -1.64
C GLN A 36 14.16 1.94 -1.49
N ALA A 37 14.08 0.64 -1.83
CA ALA A 37 12.86 -0.15 -1.69
C ALA A 37 12.37 -0.21 -0.24
N SER A 38 13.29 -0.24 0.73
CA SER A 38 12.96 -0.22 2.17
C SER A 38 12.36 1.11 2.62
N ASN A 39 12.93 2.23 2.17
CA ASN A 39 12.40 3.56 2.43
C ASN A 39 11.00 3.73 1.82
N ASP A 40 10.85 3.37 0.55
CA ASP A 40 9.58 3.43 -0.17
C ASP A 40 8.52 2.55 0.49
N LEU A 41 8.87 1.33 0.92
CA LEU A 41 7.97 0.42 1.62
C LEU A 41 7.48 1.01 2.95
N SER A 42 8.35 1.69 3.69
CA SER A 42 8.00 2.36 4.94
C SER A 42 6.97 3.48 4.72
N GLU A 43 7.20 4.34 3.73
CA GLU A 43 6.27 5.42 3.38
C GLU A 43 4.94 4.87 2.86
N GLN A 44 4.97 3.90 1.95
CA GLN A 44 3.77 3.27 1.40
C GLN A 44 2.93 2.59 2.49
N THR A 45 3.57 2.00 3.51
CA THR A 45 2.86 1.41 4.66
C THR A 45 2.10 2.46 5.46
N LYS A 46 2.70 3.64 5.69
CA LYS A 46 2.03 4.77 6.37
C LYS A 46 0.84 5.25 5.54
N ASN A 47 1.05 5.44 4.24
CA ASN A 47 0.00 5.87 3.30
C ASN A 47 -1.16 4.87 3.23
N TYR A 48 -0.86 3.56 3.22
CA TYR A 48 -1.89 2.52 3.22
C TYR A 48 -2.72 2.55 4.50
N ARG A 49 -2.09 2.71 5.66
CA ARG A 49 -2.79 2.85 6.95
C ARG A 49 -3.69 4.07 6.95
N ALA A 50 -3.19 5.22 6.48
CA ALA A 50 -4.00 6.44 6.37
C ALA A 50 -5.21 6.25 5.45
N ALA A 51 -5.03 5.66 4.28
CA ALA A 51 -6.12 5.36 3.35
C ALA A 51 -7.14 4.38 3.95
N LYS A 52 -6.69 3.35 4.68
CA LYS A 52 -7.56 2.41 5.40
C LYS A 52 -8.38 3.10 6.49
N GLU A 53 -7.81 4.04 7.22
CA GLU A 53 -8.56 4.81 8.23
C GLU A 53 -9.60 5.73 7.57
N GLN A 54 -9.29 6.36 6.44
CA GLN A 54 -10.30 7.11 5.68
C GLN A 54 -11.41 6.21 5.13
N TYR A 55 -11.07 5.01 4.66
CA TYR A 55 -12.05 4.02 4.20
C TYR A 55 -13.06 3.66 5.29
N LYS A 56 -12.58 3.48 6.54
CA LYS A 56 -13.45 3.24 7.70
C LYS A 56 -14.31 4.46 8.02
N LYS A 57 -13.74 5.67 8.04
CA LYS A 57 -14.48 6.91 8.33
C LYS A 57 -15.59 7.19 7.33
N ALA A 58 -15.37 6.85 6.06
CA ALA A 58 -16.36 6.96 5.00
C ALA A 58 -17.46 5.88 5.06
N ASN A 59 -17.47 5.01 6.09
CA ASN A 59 -18.40 3.88 6.24
C ASN A 59 -18.47 3.00 4.98
N CYS A 60 -17.35 2.87 4.27
CA CYS A 60 -17.28 2.03 3.08
C CYS A 60 -17.48 0.56 3.50
N LYS A 61 -18.38 -0.15 2.81
CA LYS A 61 -18.64 -1.57 3.07
C LYS A 61 -17.33 -2.34 3.03
N SER A 62 -17.06 -3.16 4.04
CA SER A 62 -15.85 -3.96 4.03
C SER A 62 -15.89 -4.95 2.87
N ILE A 63 -15.02 -4.75 1.89
CA ILE A 63 -14.78 -5.70 0.79
C ILE A 63 -13.74 -6.76 1.18
N TRP A 64 -13.16 -6.64 2.38
CA TRP A 64 -12.06 -7.46 2.89
C TRP A 64 -12.48 -8.41 4.04
N ASP A 65 -13.69 -8.26 4.58
CA ASP A 65 -14.27 -9.15 5.61
C ASP A 65 -15.10 -10.29 4.99
N LYS A 66 -14.67 -10.80 3.83
CA LYS A 66 -15.29 -11.98 3.20
C LYS A 66 -14.66 -13.27 3.68
#